data_AF-A0A966NBP1-F1
#
_entry.id   AF-A0A966NBP1-F1
#
_cell.length_a   1.000
_cell.length_b   1.000
_cell.length_c   1.000
_cell.angle_alpha   90.00
_cell.angle_beta   90.00
_cell.angle_gamma   90.00
#
_symmetry.space_group_name_H-M   'P 1'
#
loop_
_entity.id
_entity.type
_entity.pdbx_description
1 polymer ?
#
loop_
_entity_poly.entity_id
_entity_poly.type
_entity_poly.pdbx_seq_one_letter_code
_entity_poly.pdbx_strand_id
1 'polypeptide(L)'
;MQKVPPSGLGPLGKREERFAWSMLLPTIFSVSLIIILPLCAIFWISFKPISLADLRPPTVLIKEQLKGPINSAGDAAKIRYRIRNSSQTKPLNDVTISDIIPNSFDIQSIDDRCSFDETNLIYCIIGVLEGGQREVIEAEVLVKDSFFGSEKEYKLSEPSTSSVGDNILTNSELTFENFHKIFDSEEFITVILTTLFYTVFGTVGAVVVGLFAALLLNINFRGKGLVRGLYLFPYVAPVIAVAFSWINLFDPFSGSVNNLLLQMNVLTSPINFFGQRPNALIMVTIFEIWRYFPLSFLFILARMQSIDTEMYEAADMDGASPLQKFWYISLPMLIGIMSILFLLRFIWTFNKFD
;
A
#
# COMPACT_ATOMS: atom_id res chain seq x y z
N MET A 1 9.87 3.06 -64.67
CA MET A 1 9.42 3.81 -63.48
C MET A 1 9.31 2.85 -62.31
N GLN A 2 10.23 2.90 -61.35
CA GLN A 2 10.12 2.14 -60.10
C GLN A 2 8.92 2.68 -59.30
N LYS A 3 7.93 1.82 -59.02
CA LYS A 3 6.81 2.17 -58.14
C LYS A 3 7.35 2.32 -56.71
N VAL A 4 7.39 3.55 -56.23
CA VAL A 4 7.64 3.85 -54.81
C VAL A 4 6.47 3.27 -54.01
N PRO A 5 6.70 2.47 -52.95
CA PRO A 5 5.62 1.97 -52.12
C PRO A 5 4.85 3.16 -51.50
N PRO A 6 3.51 3.07 -51.39
CA PRO A 6 2.70 4.18 -50.89
C PRO A 6 3.08 4.51 -49.45
N SER A 7 3.32 5.80 -49.17
CA SER A 7 3.60 6.30 -47.84
C SER A 7 2.29 6.43 -47.04
N GLY A 8 1.87 5.34 -46.41
CA GLY A 8 0.73 5.32 -45.49
C GLY A 8 -0.10 4.04 -45.56
N LEU A 9 -0.94 3.85 -44.54
CA LEU A 9 -1.86 2.72 -44.50
C LEU A 9 -2.91 2.85 -45.62
N GLY A 10 -3.05 1.78 -46.42
CA GLY A 10 -4.13 1.66 -47.40
C GLY A 10 -5.51 1.62 -46.74
N PRO A 11 -6.61 1.63 -47.53
CA PRO A 11 -7.97 1.63 -47.00
C PRO A 11 -8.28 0.46 -46.05
N LEU A 12 -7.70 -0.71 -46.30
CA LEU A 12 -7.81 -1.89 -45.43
C LEU A 12 -7.03 -1.70 -44.13
N GLY A 13 -5.78 -1.24 -44.20
CA GLY A 13 -4.98 -0.95 -43.00
C GLY A 13 -5.62 0.09 -42.09
N LYS A 14 -6.29 1.11 -42.64
CA LYS A 14 -7.08 2.09 -41.84
C LYS A 14 -8.31 1.48 -41.17
N ARG A 15 -8.94 0.47 -41.79
CA ARG A 15 -10.07 -0.26 -41.17
C ARG A 15 -9.58 -1.18 -40.05
N GLU A 16 -8.47 -1.89 -40.29
CA GLU A 16 -7.83 -2.73 -39.27
C GLU A 16 -7.35 -1.92 -38.08
N GLU A 17 -6.73 -0.76 -38.30
CA GLU A 17 -6.31 0.17 -37.24
C GLU A 17 -7.51 0.64 -36.40
N ARG A 18 -8.60 1.08 -37.03
CA ARG A 18 -9.82 1.50 -36.30
C ARG A 18 -10.42 0.36 -35.49
N PHE A 19 -10.43 -0.84 -36.06
CA PHE A 19 -10.95 -2.02 -35.37
C PHE A 19 -10.06 -2.39 -34.17
N ALA A 20 -8.73 -2.38 -34.35
CA ALA A 20 -7.77 -2.62 -33.26
C ALA A 20 -7.94 -1.60 -32.13
N TRP A 21 -8.05 -0.30 -32.44
CA TRP A 21 -8.34 0.71 -31.43
C TRP A 21 -9.68 0.48 -30.75
N SER A 22 -10.74 0.13 -31.49
CA SER A 22 -12.05 -0.14 -30.89
C SER A 22 -12.04 -1.33 -29.93
N MET A 23 -11.22 -2.36 -30.21
CA MET A 23 -11.05 -3.52 -29.35
C MET A 23 -10.21 -3.21 -28.10
N LEU A 24 -9.20 -2.34 -28.23
CA LEU A 24 -8.32 -1.96 -27.12
C LEU A 24 -8.90 -0.82 -26.25
N LEU A 25 -9.82 -0.01 -26.76
CA LEU A 25 -10.33 1.16 -26.04
C LEU A 25 -10.94 0.80 -24.68
N PRO A 26 -11.78 -0.24 -24.52
CA PRO A 26 -12.34 -0.60 -23.22
C PRO A 26 -11.27 -0.98 -22.19
N THR A 27 -10.24 -1.72 -22.60
CA THR A 27 -9.17 -2.15 -21.71
C THR A 27 -8.26 -0.98 -21.35
N ILE A 28 -7.87 -0.16 -22.33
CA ILE A 28 -7.08 1.07 -22.09
C ILE A 28 -7.84 2.00 -21.15
N PHE A 29 -9.12 2.22 -21.38
CA PHE A 29 -9.93 3.10 -20.54
C PHE A 29 -10.04 2.58 -19.11
N SER A 30 -10.36 1.29 -18.93
CA SER A 30 -10.49 0.69 -17.59
C SER A 30 -9.17 0.73 -16.81
N VAL A 31 -8.06 0.34 -17.45
CA VAL A 31 -6.73 0.36 -16.83
C VAL A 31 -6.30 1.80 -16.52
N SER A 32 -6.54 2.73 -17.44
CA SER A 32 -6.21 4.15 -17.25
C SER A 32 -7.00 4.75 -16.09
N LEU A 33 -8.30 4.49 -15.98
CA LEU A 33 -9.13 5.04 -14.92
C LEU A 33 -8.69 4.53 -13.54
N ILE A 34 -8.38 3.23 -13.43
CA ILE A 34 -7.99 2.59 -12.17
C ILE A 34 -6.57 3.00 -11.75
N ILE A 35 -5.65 3.24 -12.69
CA ILE A 35 -4.24 3.53 -12.38
C ILE A 35 -3.97 5.03 -12.31
N ILE A 36 -4.44 5.81 -13.29
CA ILE A 36 -4.05 7.22 -13.43
C ILE A 36 -4.62 8.04 -12.28
N LEU A 37 -5.87 7.82 -11.88
CA LEU A 37 -6.50 8.61 -10.83
C LEU A 37 -5.76 8.46 -9.48
N PRO A 38 -5.48 7.24 -8.96
CA PRO A 38 -4.67 7.10 -7.76
C PRO A 38 -3.24 7.63 -7.92
N LEU A 39 -2.63 7.47 -9.10
CA LEU A 39 -1.27 7.96 -9.35
C LEU A 39 -1.20 9.48 -9.30
N CYS A 40 -2.17 10.17 -9.93
CA CYS A 40 -2.32 11.62 -9.83
C CYS A 40 -2.55 12.06 -8.37
N ALA A 41 -3.35 11.32 -7.59
CA ALA A 41 -3.56 11.61 -6.18
C ALA A 41 -2.27 11.43 -5.34
N ILE A 42 -1.50 10.36 -5.57
CA ILE A 42 -0.21 10.13 -4.90
C ILE A 42 0.77 11.26 -5.25
N PHE A 43 0.85 11.63 -6.52
CA PHE A 43 1.70 12.74 -6.97
C PHE A 43 1.29 14.04 -6.28
N TRP A 44 -0.01 14.36 -6.26
CA TRP A 44 -0.56 15.53 -5.59
C TRP A 44 -0.22 15.57 -4.09
N ILE A 45 -0.40 14.45 -3.39
CA ILE A 45 -0.10 14.31 -1.95
C ILE A 45 1.40 14.44 -1.67
N SER A 46 2.27 14.00 -2.58
CA SER A 46 3.72 14.06 -2.38
C SER A 46 4.27 15.48 -2.19
N PHE A 47 3.61 16.48 -2.78
CA PHE A 47 3.97 17.90 -2.65
C PHE A 47 3.25 18.62 -1.50
N LYS A 48 2.58 17.89 -0.60
CA LYS A 48 1.84 18.52 0.51
C LYS A 48 2.40 18.04 1.84
N PRO A 49 2.60 18.93 2.83
CA PRO A 49 3.16 18.56 4.13
C PRO A 49 2.07 17.93 5.01
N ILE A 50 1.53 16.79 4.57
CA ILE A 50 0.39 16.11 5.19
C ILE A 50 0.90 15.12 6.24
N SER A 51 0.31 15.18 7.43
CA SER A 51 0.40 14.12 8.43
C SER A 51 -0.89 13.30 8.48
N LEU A 52 -0.86 12.15 9.16
CA LEU A 52 -2.06 11.33 9.39
C LEU A 52 -3.18 12.10 10.13
N ALA A 53 -2.82 13.11 10.92
CA ALA A 53 -3.79 13.96 11.62
C ALA A 53 -4.55 14.88 10.65
N ASP A 54 -3.92 15.29 9.55
CA ASP A 54 -4.47 16.26 8.59
C ASP A 54 -5.39 15.62 7.55
N LEU A 55 -5.47 14.29 7.51
CA LEU A 55 -6.41 13.56 6.65
C LEU A 55 -7.87 13.77 7.05
N ARG A 56 -8.12 14.17 8.30
CA ARG A 56 -9.45 14.53 8.78
C ARG A 56 -9.61 16.04 8.65
N PRO A 57 -10.67 16.53 7.97
CA PRO A 57 -10.92 17.95 7.92
C PRO A 57 -11.12 18.49 9.35
N PRO A 58 -10.68 19.73 9.63
CA PRO A 58 -10.98 20.39 10.90
C PRO A 58 -12.50 20.50 11.05
N THR A 59 -13.00 20.21 12.24
CA THR A 59 -14.41 20.16 12.57
C THR A 59 -14.65 20.66 13.98
N VAL A 60 -15.87 21.10 14.21
CA VAL A 60 -16.33 21.52 15.54
C VAL A 60 -16.69 20.26 16.34
N LEU A 61 -16.00 20.04 17.45
CA LEU A 61 -16.35 19.00 18.41
C LEU A 61 -17.22 19.64 19.49
N ILE A 62 -18.47 19.20 19.56
CA ILE A 62 -19.42 19.66 20.55
C ILE A 62 -19.79 18.52 21.49
N LYS A 63 -19.85 18.82 22.79
CA LYS A 63 -20.33 17.91 23.82
C LYS A 63 -21.35 18.64 24.69
N GLU A 64 -22.60 18.22 24.59
CA GLU A 64 -23.67 18.68 25.46
C GLU A 64 -23.59 17.99 26.82
N GLN A 65 -23.84 18.75 27.89
CA GLN A 65 -23.90 18.26 29.26
C GLN A 65 -24.97 19.01 30.04
N LEU A 66 -25.88 18.28 30.68
CA LEU A 66 -26.81 18.86 31.64
C LEU A 66 -26.12 19.01 33.01
N LYS A 67 -26.22 20.18 33.63
CA LYS A 67 -25.60 20.50 34.93
C LYS A 67 -26.58 21.27 35.81
N GLY A 68 -26.83 20.78 37.02
CA GLY A 68 -27.70 21.43 38.00
C GLY A 68 -28.48 20.41 38.83
N PRO A 69 -29.26 20.85 39.82
CA PRO A 69 -30.25 19.99 40.46
C PRO A 69 -31.34 19.60 39.45
N ILE A 70 -31.75 18.33 39.49
CA ILE A 70 -32.77 17.76 38.59
C ILE A 70 -33.71 16.87 39.42
N ASN A 71 -34.01 17.31 40.64
CA ASN A 71 -34.73 16.51 41.63
C ASN A 71 -36.24 16.76 41.58
N SER A 72 -36.65 17.97 41.18
CA SER A 72 -38.05 18.39 41.09
C SER A 72 -38.32 19.22 39.85
N ALA A 73 -39.58 19.26 39.43
CA ALA A 73 -40.02 20.23 38.43
C ALA A 73 -39.90 21.65 38.98
N GLY A 74 -39.47 22.57 38.14
CA GLY A 74 -39.10 23.94 38.51
C GLY A 74 -37.65 24.10 38.97
N ASP A 75 -36.86 23.02 39.06
CA ASP A 75 -35.43 23.13 39.32
C ASP A 75 -34.73 23.86 38.17
N ALA A 76 -33.85 24.80 38.52
CA ALA A 76 -33.02 25.52 37.56
C ALA A 76 -31.79 24.68 37.22
N ALA A 77 -31.72 24.21 35.97
CA ALA A 77 -30.61 23.48 35.41
C ALA A 77 -29.93 24.30 34.29
N LYS A 78 -28.73 23.88 33.90
CA LYS A 78 -27.97 24.48 32.80
C LYS A 78 -27.61 23.42 31.79
N ILE A 79 -27.98 23.63 30.53
CA ILE A 79 -27.46 22.85 29.42
C ILE A 79 -26.18 23.51 28.96
N ARG A 80 -25.07 22.78 29.05
CA ARG A 80 -23.72 23.26 28.76
C ARG A 80 -23.20 22.59 27.50
N TYR A 81 -22.97 23.40 26.47
CA TYR A 81 -22.32 22.98 25.24
C TYR A 81 -20.83 23.29 25.32
N ARG A 82 -20.00 22.25 25.43
CA ARG A 82 -18.54 22.38 25.36
C ARG A 82 -18.11 22.20 23.91
N ILE A 83 -17.57 23.27 23.34
CA ILE A 83 -17.21 23.35 21.93
C ILE A 83 -15.69 23.41 21.82
N ARG A 84 -15.11 22.71 20.86
CA ARG A 84 -13.68 22.71 20.60
C ARG A 84 -13.38 22.57 19.12
N ASN A 85 -12.42 23.32 18.61
CA ASN A 85 -11.84 23.06 17.29
C ASN A 85 -10.99 21.78 17.34
N SER A 86 -11.30 20.81 16.47
CA SER A 86 -10.55 19.55 16.40
C SER A 86 -9.09 19.75 15.94
N SER A 87 -8.82 20.75 15.10
CA SER A 87 -7.47 21.13 14.71
C SER A 87 -6.77 21.92 15.80
N GLN A 88 -5.45 21.73 15.96
CA GLN A 88 -4.63 22.53 16.88
C GLN A 88 -4.06 23.79 16.24
N THR A 89 -4.04 23.86 14.92
CA THR A 89 -3.30 24.90 14.18
C THR A 89 -4.16 25.69 13.23
N LYS A 90 -5.22 25.08 12.67
CA LYS A 90 -6.08 25.72 11.67
C LYS A 90 -7.34 26.31 12.29
N PRO A 91 -7.72 27.55 11.98
CA PRO A 91 -8.98 28.13 12.41
C PRO A 91 -10.16 27.52 11.65
N LEU A 92 -11.33 27.58 12.28
CA LEU A 92 -12.63 27.32 11.66
C LEU A 92 -13.40 28.63 11.57
N ASN A 93 -13.94 28.92 10.39
CA ASN A 93 -14.74 30.11 10.11
C ASN A 93 -16.23 29.75 10.04
N ASP A 94 -17.07 30.77 10.19
CA ASP A 94 -18.53 30.67 10.11
C ASP A 94 -19.11 29.53 10.96
N VAL A 95 -18.54 29.35 12.16
CA VAL A 95 -18.94 28.31 13.10
C VAL A 95 -20.34 28.62 13.61
N THR A 96 -21.27 27.74 13.28
CA THR A 96 -22.64 27.78 13.75
C THR A 96 -23.02 26.45 14.39
N ILE A 97 -23.87 26.54 15.41
CA ILE A 97 -24.36 25.40 16.18
C ILE A 97 -25.87 25.48 16.18
N SER A 98 -26.52 24.36 15.92
CA SER A 98 -27.95 24.25 16.13
C SER A 98 -28.30 23.00 16.91
N ASP A 99 -29.26 23.15 17.80
CA ASP A 99 -29.74 22.05 18.62
C ASP A 99 -31.23 22.19 18.88
N ILE A 100 -31.92 21.07 19.10
CA ILE A 100 -33.34 21.07 19.44
C ILE A 100 -33.45 20.63 20.89
N ILE A 101 -33.71 21.57 21.79
CA ILE A 101 -33.90 21.26 23.20
C ILE A 101 -35.19 20.45 23.36
N PRO A 102 -35.17 19.32 24.08
CA PRO A 102 -36.37 18.56 24.37
C PRO A 102 -37.43 19.39 25.10
N ASN A 103 -38.70 19.19 24.75
CA ASN A 103 -39.85 19.88 25.36
C ASN A 103 -40.00 19.70 26.88
N SER A 104 -39.19 18.82 27.50
CA SER A 104 -39.08 18.63 28.94
C SER A 104 -38.38 19.79 29.67
N PHE A 105 -37.83 20.74 28.92
CA PHE A 105 -37.17 21.94 29.45
C PHE A 105 -37.89 23.21 28.99
N ASP A 106 -37.80 24.26 29.80
CA ASP A 106 -38.18 25.63 29.43
C ASP A 106 -36.95 26.50 29.38
N ILE A 107 -36.66 27.13 28.25
CA ILE A 107 -35.50 28.00 28.08
C ILE A 107 -35.80 29.35 28.76
N GLN A 108 -35.00 29.71 29.76
CA GLN A 108 -35.12 30.99 30.47
C GLN A 108 -34.19 32.04 29.90
N SER A 109 -32.93 31.66 29.69
CA SER A 109 -31.91 32.52 29.13
C SER A 109 -30.93 31.69 28.33
N ILE A 110 -30.34 32.30 27.32
CA ILE A 110 -29.29 31.71 26.51
C ILE A 110 -28.18 32.73 26.31
N ASP A 111 -26.97 32.26 26.08
CA ASP A 111 -25.82 33.08 25.69
C ASP A 111 -26.19 34.09 24.59
N ASP A 112 -25.68 35.32 24.67
CA ASP A 112 -26.01 36.44 23.77
C ASP A 112 -25.75 36.13 22.29
N ARG A 113 -24.92 35.12 22.01
CA ARG A 113 -24.57 34.66 20.66
C ARG A 113 -25.60 33.72 20.04
N CYS A 114 -26.67 33.40 20.77
CA CYS A 114 -27.66 32.43 20.38
C CYS A 114 -29.07 33.02 20.32
N SER A 115 -29.87 32.53 19.38
CA SER A 115 -31.31 32.76 19.28
C SER A 115 -32.06 31.44 19.43
N PHE A 116 -33.28 31.49 19.96
CA PHE A 116 -34.17 30.32 20.00
C PHE A 116 -35.53 30.67 19.41
N ASP A 117 -36.19 29.66 18.82
CA ASP A 117 -37.52 29.78 18.20
C ASP A 117 -38.59 29.05 19.04
N GLU A 118 -39.87 29.24 18.70
CA GLU A 118 -41.03 28.61 19.35
C GLU A 118 -40.99 27.07 19.32
N THR A 119 -40.16 26.50 18.44
CA THR A 119 -39.94 25.05 18.29
C THR A 119 -38.85 24.48 19.21
N ASN A 120 -38.33 25.25 20.17
CA ASN A 120 -37.17 24.92 21.02
C ASN A 120 -35.87 24.67 20.25
N LEU A 121 -35.81 25.13 18.99
CA LEU A 121 -34.59 25.13 18.20
C LEU A 121 -33.70 26.28 18.65
N ILE A 122 -32.50 25.97 19.13
CA ILE A 122 -31.42 26.91 19.38
C ILE A 122 -30.57 27.02 18.13
N TYR A 123 -30.19 28.25 17.80
CA TYR A 123 -29.22 28.57 16.76
C TYR A 123 -28.20 29.56 17.30
N CYS A 124 -26.92 29.17 17.34
CA CYS A 124 -25.82 29.97 17.85
C CYS A 124 -24.81 30.30 16.74
N ILE A 125 -24.39 31.56 16.67
CA ILE A 125 -23.35 32.03 15.75
C ILE A 125 -22.09 32.33 16.57
N ILE A 126 -21.08 31.48 16.45
CA ILE A 126 -19.80 31.64 17.15
C ILE A 126 -18.82 32.47 16.33
N GLY A 127 -18.91 32.38 15.00
CA GLY A 127 -18.02 33.10 14.09
C GLY A 127 -16.73 32.33 13.86
N VAL A 128 -15.62 32.78 14.45
CA VAL A 128 -14.29 32.18 14.23
C VAL A 128 -13.84 31.42 15.48
N LEU A 129 -13.41 30.17 15.28
CA LEU A 129 -12.87 29.31 16.32
C LEU A 129 -11.43 28.94 15.96
N GLU A 130 -10.46 29.54 16.65
CA GLU A 130 -9.03 29.34 16.40
C GLU A 130 -8.59 27.89 16.64
N GLY A 131 -7.40 27.54 16.15
CA GLY A 131 -6.79 26.24 16.36
C GLY A 131 -6.72 25.88 17.85
N GLY A 132 -7.32 24.76 18.24
CA GLY A 132 -7.33 24.27 19.61
C GLY A 132 -8.22 25.05 20.58
N GLN A 133 -8.86 26.14 20.14
CA GLN A 133 -9.73 26.97 20.96
C GLN A 133 -10.90 26.16 21.51
N ARG A 134 -11.26 26.47 22.76
CA ARG A 134 -12.37 25.85 23.47
C ARG A 134 -13.32 26.94 23.92
N GLU A 135 -14.59 26.72 23.70
CA GLU A 135 -15.65 27.61 24.13
C GLU A 135 -16.73 26.85 24.87
N VAL A 136 -17.49 27.58 25.68
CA VAL A 136 -18.62 27.05 26.41
C VAL A 136 -19.80 27.97 26.15
N ILE A 137 -20.91 27.38 25.75
CA ILE A 137 -22.21 28.04 25.69
C ILE A 137 -23.08 27.41 26.78
N GLU A 138 -23.79 28.24 27.53
CA GLU A 138 -24.73 27.78 28.53
C GLU A 138 -26.14 28.31 28.19
N ALA A 139 -27.13 27.42 28.28
CA ALA A 139 -28.54 27.76 28.27
C ALA A 139 -29.12 27.43 29.65
N GLU A 140 -29.75 28.41 30.29
CA GLU A 140 -30.44 28.21 31.56
C GLU A 140 -31.85 27.72 31.27
N VAL A 141 -32.18 26.58 31.86
CA VAL A 141 -33.44 25.89 31.62
C VAL A 141 -34.15 25.51 32.92
N LEU A 142 -35.48 25.58 32.93
CA LEU A 142 -36.31 25.01 33.99
C LEU A 142 -36.76 23.61 33.61
N VAL A 143 -36.67 22.69 34.57
CA VAL A 143 -37.15 21.30 34.39
C VAL A 143 -38.68 21.27 34.48
N LYS A 144 -39.37 20.77 33.45
CA LYS A 144 -40.83 20.59 33.46
C LYS A 144 -41.21 19.25 34.10
N ASP A 145 -42.45 19.12 34.58
CA ASP A 145 -43.00 17.86 35.11
C ASP A 145 -42.89 16.69 34.13
N SER A 146 -42.96 16.99 32.82
CA SER A 146 -42.78 16.04 31.74
C SER A 146 -41.38 15.38 31.70
N PHE A 147 -40.40 15.91 32.42
CA PHE A 147 -39.06 15.33 32.55
C PHE A 147 -39.07 14.02 33.35
N PHE A 148 -39.89 13.91 34.42
CA PHE A 148 -39.89 12.76 35.33
C PHE A 148 -40.86 11.64 34.90
N GLY A 149 -41.69 11.89 33.88
CA GLY A 149 -42.84 11.05 33.52
C GLY A 149 -42.54 9.87 32.59
N SER A 150 -41.30 9.62 32.16
CA SER A 150 -41.00 8.49 31.26
C SER A 150 -39.72 7.76 31.61
N GLU A 151 -39.80 6.44 31.85
CA GLU A 151 -38.68 5.48 32.04
C GLU A 151 -37.78 5.31 30.80
N LYS A 152 -37.73 6.28 29.89
CA LYS A 152 -36.79 6.30 28.77
C LYS A 152 -35.59 7.14 29.17
N GLU A 153 -34.48 6.44 29.40
CA GLU A 153 -33.12 6.95 29.50
C GLU A 153 -32.95 8.26 28.70
N TYR A 154 -32.78 9.37 29.42
CA TYR A 154 -32.61 10.69 28.83
C TYR A 154 -31.41 10.67 27.87
N LYS A 155 -31.70 10.82 26.57
CA LYS A 155 -30.68 11.08 25.56
C LYS A 155 -30.64 12.58 25.32
N LEU A 156 -29.50 13.18 25.67
CA LEU A 156 -29.11 14.51 25.19
C LEU A 156 -29.30 14.55 23.68
N SER A 157 -29.73 15.70 23.17
CA SER A 157 -29.85 15.89 21.72
C SER A 157 -28.47 15.76 21.07
N GLU A 158 -28.44 15.44 19.78
CA GLU A 158 -27.20 15.47 19.00
C GLU A 158 -27.14 16.84 18.30
N PRO A 159 -26.46 17.84 18.90
CA PRO A 159 -26.37 19.16 18.29
C PRO A 159 -25.64 19.07 16.96
N SER A 160 -26.20 19.73 15.95
CA SER A 160 -25.58 19.81 14.63
C SER A 160 -24.66 21.04 14.55
N THR A 161 -23.57 20.90 13.82
CA THR A 161 -22.58 21.97 13.66
C THR A 161 -22.30 22.20 12.18
N SER A 162 -22.08 23.45 11.81
CA SER A 162 -21.61 23.84 10.48
C SER A 162 -20.42 24.77 10.63
N SER A 163 -19.39 24.56 9.81
CA SER A 163 -18.16 25.36 9.82
C SER A 163 -17.45 25.26 8.48
N VAL A 164 -16.74 26.31 8.11
CA VAL A 164 -15.84 26.34 6.95
C VAL A 164 -14.40 26.28 7.44
N GLY A 165 -13.65 25.26 7.03
CA GLY A 165 -12.26 25.05 7.42
C GLY A 165 -11.37 24.72 6.24
N ASP A 166 -10.10 25.13 6.30
CA ASP A 166 -9.13 24.83 5.26
C ASP A 166 -8.67 23.36 5.32
N ASN A 167 -8.84 22.64 4.22
CA ASN A 167 -8.40 21.26 4.06
C ASN A 167 -7.11 21.22 3.24
N ILE A 168 -6.04 20.70 3.86
CA ILE A 168 -4.72 20.64 3.22
C ILE A 168 -4.71 19.81 1.94
N LEU A 169 -5.60 18.81 1.83
CA LEU A 169 -5.71 17.95 0.64
C LEU A 169 -6.27 18.69 -0.57
N THR A 170 -7.14 19.68 -0.35
CA THR A 170 -7.83 20.41 -1.42
C THR A 170 -7.29 21.82 -1.64
N ASN A 171 -6.43 22.32 -0.74
CA ASN A 171 -5.80 23.63 -0.91
C ASN A 171 -4.76 23.62 -2.06
N SER A 172 -4.37 24.80 -2.54
CA SER A 172 -3.40 24.93 -3.65
C SER A 172 -1.94 25.06 -3.20
N GLU A 173 -1.66 24.84 -1.91
CA GLU A 173 -0.32 24.95 -1.36
C GLU A 173 0.50 23.69 -1.70
N LEU A 174 1.66 23.91 -2.31
CA LEU A 174 2.61 22.88 -2.72
C LEU A 174 3.97 23.20 -2.12
N THR A 175 4.66 22.17 -1.63
CA THR A 175 5.92 22.23 -0.88
C THR A 175 6.81 21.05 -1.26
N PHE A 176 8.12 21.18 -1.03
CA PHE A 176 9.10 20.10 -1.23
C PHE A 176 9.57 19.45 0.08
N GLU A 177 8.90 19.72 1.20
CA GLU A 177 9.34 19.29 2.54
C GLU A 177 9.48 17.78 2.65
N ASN A 178 8.56 17.01 2.06
CA ASN A 178 8.63 15.54 2.09
C ASN A 178 9.89 15.03 1.39
N PHE A 179 10.26 15.61 0.26
CA PHE A 179 11.48 15.24 -0.48
C PHE A 179 12.73 15.58 0.33
N HIS A 180 12.79 16.78 0.91
CA HIS A 180 13.90 17.21 1.76
C HIS A 180 14.06 16.29 2.98
N LYS A 181 12.96 15.91 3.65
CA LYS A 181 12.97 14.97 4.79
C LYS A 181 13.56 13.61 4.41
N ILE A 182 13.27 13.10 3.21
CA ILE A 182 13.76 11.81 2.75
C ILE A 182 15.24 11.88 2.39
N PHE A 183 15.64 12.86 1.57
CA PHE A 183 17.01 12.95 1.06
C PHE A 183 18.04 13.37 2.11
N ASP A 184 17.63 14.10 3.15
CA ASP A 184 18.49 14.47 4.28
C ASP A 184 18.56 13.40 5.37
N SER A 185 17.76 12.33 5.27
CA SER A 185 17.82 11.27 6.27
C SER A 185 19.13 10.47 6.15
N GLU A 186 19.80 10.26 7.29
CA GLU A 186 21.05 9.48 7.35
C GLU A 186 20.89 8.04 6.85
N GLU A 187 19.67 7.52 6.92
CA GLU A 187 19.31 6.15 6.56
C GLU A 187 19.08 5.97 5.05
N PHE A 188 18.79 7.04 4.29
CA PHE A 188 18.36 6.97 2.89
C PHE A 188 19.32 6.16 2.01
N ILE A 189 20.61 6.49 2.05
CA ILE A 189 21.64 5.82 1.24
C ILE A 189 21.80 4.36 1.69
N THR A 190 21.71 4.10 2.99
CA THR A 190 21.82 2.74 3.52
C THR A 190 20.65 1.87 3.06
N VAL A 191 19.43 2.41 3.08
CA VAL A 191 18.22 1.71 2.63
C VAL A 191 18.28 1.46 1.13
N ILE A 192 18.56 2.47 0.31
CA ILE A 192 18.57 2.31 -1.16
C ILE A 192 19.63 1.30 -1.63
N LEU A 193 20.83 1.30 -1.03
CA LEU A 193 21.88 0.34 -1.36
C LEU A 193 21.52 -1.09 -0.91
N THR A 194 20.90 -1.24 0.27
CA THR A 194 20.42 -2.54 0.76
C THR A 194 19.34 -3.10 -0.17
N THR A 195 18.36 -2.29 -0.54
CA THR A 195 17.28 -2.65 -1.46
C THR A 195 17.83 -2.98 -2.85
N LEU A 196 18.77 -2.20 -3.37
CA LEU A 196 19.37 -2.44 -4.68
C LEU A 196 20.18 -3.74 -4.69
N PHE A 197 20.99 -3.99 -3.65
CA PHE A 197 21.73 -5.23 -3.49
C PHE A 197 20.77 -6.43 -3.48
N TYR A 198 19.78 -6.40 -2.59
CA TYR A 198 18.78 -7.45 -2.46
C TYR A 198 18.06 -7.72 -3.80
N THR A 199 17.63 -6.66 -4.47
CA THR A 199 16.89 -6.73 -5.74
C THR A 199 17.74 -7.30 -6.86
N VAL A 200 18.96 -6.78 -7.07
CA VAL A 200 19.84 -7.20 -8.16
C VAL A 200 20.30 -8.63 -7.94
N PHE A 201 20.89 -8.94 -6.79
CA PHE A 201 21.44 -10.28 -6.54
C PHE A 201 20.33 -11.32 -6.37
N GLY A 202 19.20 -10.97 -5.75
CA GLY A 202 18.04 -11.85 -5.65
C GLY A 202 17.46 -12.18 -7.03
N THR A 203 17.29 -11.17 -7.88
CA THR A 203 16.75 -11.36 -9.24
C THR A 203 17.70 -12.12 -10.14
N VAL A 204 18.98 -11.72 -10.22
CA VAL A 204 19.99 -12.42 -11.03
C VAL A 204 20.14 -13.85 -10.54
N GLY A 205 20.24 -14.05 -9.23
CA GLY A 205 20.37 -15.39 -8.65
C GLY A 205 19.17 -16.28 -8.98
N ALA A 206 17.93 -15.77 -8.87
CA ALA A 206 16.74 -16.53 -9.23
C ALA A 206 16.72 -16.91 -10.72
N VAL A 207 17.12 -16.01 -11.61
CA VAL A 207 17.21 -16.28 -13.06
C VAL A 207 18.30 -17.31 -13.35
N VAL A 208 19.48 -17.17 -12.74
CA VAL A 208 20.61 -18.09 -12.94
C VAL A 208 20.29 -19.49 -12.40
N VAL A 209 19.79 -19.60 -11.17
CA VAL A 209 19.37 -20.89 -10.61
C VAL A 209 18.22 -21.49 -11.41
N GLY A 210 17.29 -20.65 -11.88
CA GLY A 210 16.22 -21.06 -12.80
C GLY A 210 16.74 -21.62 -14.12
N LEU A 211 17.77 -21.00 -14.71
CA LEU A 211 18.44 -21.49 -15.92
C LEU A 211 19.10 -22.86 -15.67
N PHE A 212 19.82 -23.02 -14.57
CA PHE A 212 20.42 -24.32 -14.19
C PHE A 212 19.35 -25.40 -14.04
N ALA A 213 18.26 -25.10 -13.31
CA ALA A 213 17.14 -26.01 -13.16
C ALA A 213 16.48 -26.35 -14.52
N ALA A 214 16.36 -25.38 -15.42
CA ALA A 214 15.78 -25.57 -16.74
C ALA A 214 16.66 -26.48 -17.61
N LEU A 215 17.98 -26.29 -17.60
CA LEU A 215 18.93 -27.15 -18.30
C LEU A 215 18.84 -28.60 -17.82
N LEU A 216 18.81 -28.83 -16.50
CA LEU A 216 18.68 -30.17 -15.92
C LEU A 216 17.35 -30.84 -16.29
N LEU A 217 16.25 -30.08 -16.27
CA LEU A 217 14.91 -30.59 -16.56
C LEU A 217 14.52 -30.49 -18.03
N ASN A 218 15.42 -30.05 -18.91
CA ASN A 218 15.22 -30.13 -20.35
C ASN A 218 15.48 -31.57 -20.85
N ILE A 219 16.37 -32.31 -20.18
CA ILE A 219 16.71 -33.70 -20.51
C ILE A 219 15.51 -34.64 -20.26
N ASN A 220 15.39 -35.70 -21.05
CA ASN A 220 14.35 -36.72 -20.87
C ASN A 220 14.83 -37.83 -19.93
N PHE A 221 14.15 -38.00 -18.79
CA PHE A 221 14.44 -39.04 -17.81
C PHE A 221 13.17 -39.47 -17.05
N ARG A 222 13.19 -40.66 -16.46
CA ARG A 222 12.06 -41.22 -15.69
C ARG A 222 11.86 -40.42 -14.38
N GLY A 223 10.64 -40.01 -14.09
CA GLY A 223 10.33 -39.21 -12.88
C GLY A 223 10.45 -37.69 -13.03
N LYS A 224 10.74 -37.19 -14.24
CA LYS A 224 10.83 -35.75 -14.57
C LYS A 224 9.63 -34.93 -14.09
N GLY A 225 8.41 -35.46 -14.17
CA GLY A 225 7.20 -34.78 -13.70
C GLY A 225 7.21 -34.52 -12.18
N LEU A 226 7.68 -35.50 -11.39
CA LEU A 226 7.78 -35.36 -9.93
C LEU A 226 8.83 -34.31 -9.55
N VAL A 227 10.00 -34.35 -10.19
CA VAL A 227 11.07 -33.37 -9.94
C VAL A 227 10.62 -31.96 -10.32
N ARG A 228 9.90 -31.81 -11.45
CA ARG A 228 9.26 -30.54 -11.82
C ARG A 228 8.31 -30.05 -10.72
N GLY A 229 7.45 -30.91 -10.19
CA GLY A 229 6.55 -30.56 -9.09
C GLY A 229 7.30 -30.12 -7.81
N LEU A 230 8.34 -30.84 -7.42
CA LEU A 230 9.16 -30.50 -6.26
C LEU A 230 9.88 -29.16 -6.43
N TYR A 231 10.36 -28.87 -7.64
CA TYR A 231 11.02 -27.58 -7.93
C TYR A 231 10.05 -26.41 -7.85
N LEU A 232 8.75 -26.61 -8.05
CA LEU A 232 7.73 -25.55 -7.92
C LEU A 232 7.31 -25.25 -6.48
N PHE A 233 7.61 -26.16 -5.55
CA PHE A 233 7.22 -26.03 -4.15
C PHE A 233 7.57 -24.67 -3.51
N PRO A 234 8.80 -24.11 -3.68
CA PRO A 234 9.17 -22.85 -3.04
C PRO A 234 8.26 -21.68 -3.44
N TYR A 235 7.81 -21.65 -4.69
CA TYR A 235 6.98 -20.58 -5.22
C TYR A 235 5.52 -20.70 -4.79
N VAL A 236 5.00 -21.93 -4.73
CA VAL A 236 3.59 -22.21 -4.40
C VAL A 236 3.33 -22.11 -2.89
N ALA A 237 4.33 -22.40 -2.06
CA ALA A 237 4.17 -22.42 -0.62
C ALA A 237 3.87 -21.01 -0.04
N PRO A 238 2.97 -20.91 0.97
CA PRO A 238 2.63 -19.63 1.60
C PRO A 238 3.86 -18.92 2.17
N VAL A 239 4.05 -17.64 1.81
CA VAL A 239 5.29 -16.89 2.13
C VAL A 239 5.59 -16.86 3.63
N ILE A 240 4.56 -16.58 4.43
CA ILE A 240 4.69 -16.45 5.89
C ILE A 240 5.15 -17.76 6.51
N ALA A 241 4.53 -18.89 6.14
CA ALA A 241 4.88 -20.21 6.67
C ALA A 241 6.32 -20.59 6.35
N VAL A 242 6.77 -20.30 5.13
CA VAL A 242 8.12 -20.63 4.68
C VAL A 242 9.16 -19.70 5.31
N ALA A 243 8.86 -18.42 5.46
CA ALA A 243 9.73 -17.47 6.15
C ALA A 243 9.96 -17.89 7.61
N PHE A 244 8.90 -18.22 8.36
CA PHE A 244 9.04 -18.75 9.72
C PHE A 244 9.80 -20.08 9.75
N SER A 245 9.58 -20.96 8.77
CA SER A 245 10.34 -22.21 8.68
C SER A 245 11.84 -21.95 8.52
N TRP A 246 12.23 -20.98 7.68
CA TRP A 246 13.63 -20.57 7.52
C TRP A 246 14.20 -19.94 8.80
N ILE A 247 13.47 -19.03 9.45
CA ILE A 247 13.92 -18.41 10.70
C ILE A 247 14.22 -19.49 11.75
N ASN A 248 13.32 -20.45 11.94
CA ASN A 248 13.52 -21.55 12.88
C ASN A 248 14.67 -22.48 12.46
N LEU A 249 14.77 -22.79 11.17
CA LEU A 249 15.81 -23.69 10.65
C LEU A 249 17.23 -23.14 10.85
N PHE A 250 17.38 -21.81 10.71
CA PHE A 250 18.65 -21.09 10.82
C PHE A 250 18.81 -20.35 12.16
N ASP A 251 17.98 -20.65 13.16
CA ASP A 251 18.11 -20.07 14.49
C ASP A 251 19.50 -20.40 15.11
N PRO A 252 20.19 -19.42 15.74
CA PRO A 252 21.51 -19.65 16.32
C PRO A 252 21.54 -20.63 17.50
N PHE A 253 20.43 -20.80 18.23
CA PHE A 253 20.40 -21.59 19.46
C PHE A 253 19.74 -22.96 19.28
N SER A 254 18.70 -23.02 18.46
CA SER A 254 17.82 -24.18 18.29
C SER A 254 17.75 -24.68 16.84
N GLY A 255 18.37 -23.96 15.89
CA GLY A 255 18.27 -24.26 14.47
C GLY A 255 19.04 -25.51 14.05
N SER A 256 18.36 -26.39 13.30
CA SER A 256 18.95 -27.64 12.83
C SER A 256 20.17 -27.44 11.94
N VAL A 257 20.27 -26.32 11.19
CA VAL A 257 21.42 -26.05 10.32
C VAL A 257 22.69 -25.80 11.14
N ASN A 258 22.63 -24.95 12.17
CA ASN A 258 23.78 -24.70 13.04
C ASN A 258 24.22 -26.00 13.72
N ASN A 259 23.27 -26.78 14.24
CA ASN A 259 23.55 -28.06 14.89
C ASN A 259 24.24 -29.05 13.94
N LEU A 260 23.77 -29.18 12.70
CA LEU A 260 24.35 -30.06 11.70
C LEU A 260 25.77 -29.62 11.29
N LEU A 261 25.99 -28.32 11.08
CA LEU A 261 27.30 -27.78 10.71
C LEU A 261 28.35 -27.93 11.83
N LEU A 262 27.93 -27.82 13.10
CA LEU A 262 28.79 -28.10 14.26
C LEU A 262 29.15 -29.59 14.33
N GLN A 263 28.18 -30.49 14.13
CA GLN A 263 28.43 -31.94 14.13
C GLN A 263 29.37 -32.38 13.00
N MET A 264 29.29 -31.73 11.84
CA MET A 264 30.20 -31.99 10.71
C MET A 264 31.60 -31.37 10.88
N ASN A 265 31.87 -30.69 12.01
CA ASN A 265 33.09 -29.91 12.25
C ASN A 265 33.36 -28.83 11.19
N VAL A 266 32.31 -28.32 10.53
CA VAL A 266 32.41 -27.19 9.59
C VAL A 266 32.46 -25.87 10.34
N LEU A 267 31.77 -25.77 11.47
CA LEU A 267 31.75 -24.61 12.36
C LEU A 267 32.35 -24.95 13.72
N THR A 268 32.97 -23.95 14.35
CA THR A 268 33.46 -24.02 15.74
C THR A 268 32.46 -23.42 16.74
N SER A 269 31.59 -22.53 16.28
CA SER A 269 30.52 -21.91 17.07
C SER A 269 29.29 -21.65 16.20
N PRO A 270 28.07 -21.63 16.77
CA PRO A 270 26.86 -21.28 16.03
C PRO A 270 26.95 -19.90 15.38
N ILE A 271 26.39 -19.76 14.18
CA ILE A 271 26.30 -18.48 13.47
C ILE A 271 24.89 -17.92 13.65
N ASN A 272 24.82 -16.64 14.04
CA ASN A 272 23.58 -15.88 13.98
C ASN A 272 23.38 -15.33 12.55
N PHE A 273 22.67 -16.09 11.73
CA PHE A 273 22.44 -15.81 10.32
C PHE A 273 21.61 -14.54 10.06
N PHE A 274 20.72 -14.17 10.99
CA PHE A 274 19.81 -13.02 10.85
C PHE A 274 20.13 -11.86 11.79
N GLY A 275 21.05 -12.02 12.74
CA GLY A 275 21.28 -11.06 13.82
C GLY A 275 22.09 -9.83 13.44
N GLN A 276 22.91 -9.89 12.39
CA GLN A 276 23.73 -8.74 11.97
C GLN A 276 24.00 -8.72 10.46
N ARG A 277 24.28 -7.52 9.95
CA ARG A 277 24.85 -7.34 8.61
C ARG A 277 26.31 -7.83 8.60
N PRO A 278 26.79 -8.42 7.49
CA PRO A 278 26.12 -8.62 6.19
C PRO A 278 25.25 -9.90 6.11
N ASN A 279 25.36 -10.81 7.09
CA ASN A 279 24.76 -12.14 7.04
C ASN A 279 23.24 -12.11 6.84
N ALA A 280 22.54 -11.20 7.54
CA ALA A 280 21.09 -11.07 7.41
C ALA A 280 20.67 -10.75 5.96
N LEU A 281 21.34 -9.80 5.31
CA LEU A 281 21.06 -9.42 3.92
C LEU A 281 21.37 -10.57 2.95
N ILE A 282 22.48 -11.28 3.17
CA ILE A 282 22.85 -12.44 2.35
C ILE A 282 21.79 -13.54 2.47
N MET A 283 21.34 -13.87 3.68
CA MET A 283 20.36 -14.94 3.89
C MET A 283 18.99 -14.61 3.33
N VAL A 284 18.52 -13.36 3.49
CA VAL A 284 17.27 -12.92 2.88
C VAL A 284 17.39 -12.92 1.34
N THR A 285 18.55 -12.58 0.79
CA THR A 285 18.81 -12.69 -0.66
C THR A 285 18.79 -14.16 -1.13
N ILE A 286 19.39 -15.09 -0.39
CA ILE A 286 19.36 -16.53 -0.71
C ILE A 286 17.92 -17.08 -0.64
N PHE A 287 17.14 -16.64 0.35
CA PHE A 287 15.73 -16.97 0.46
C PHE A 287 14.94 -16.52 -0.78
N GLU A 288 15.16 -15.28 -1.23
CA GLU A 288 14.53 -14.73 -2.44
C GLU A 288 14.90 -15.56 -3.69
N ILE A 289 16.17 -15.92 -3.84
CA ILE A 289 16.64 -16.79 -4.95
C ILE A 289 15.91 -18.14 -4.90
N TRP A 290 15.91 -18.81 -3.76
CA TRP A 290 15.29 -20.12 -3.59
C TRP A 290 13.78 -20.09 -3.81
N ARG A 291 13.10 -19.04 -3.35
CA ARG A 291 11.65 -18.91 -3.47
C ARG A 291 11.20 -18.68 -4.91
N TYR A 292 11.98 -17.91 -5.68
CA TYR A 292 11.54 -17.42 -6.98
C TYR A 292 12.29 -17.97 -8.18
N PHE A 293 13.37 -18.74 -8.00
CA PHE A 293 13.93 -19.53 -9.12
C PHE A 293 12.89 -20.42 -9.83
N PRO A 294 11.84 -20.97 -9.18
CA PRO A 294 10.91 -21.87 -9.87
C PRO A 294 10.14 -21.17 -11.00
N LEU A 295 9.81 -19.89 -10.81
CA LEU A 295 9.18 -19.07 -11.85
C LEU A 295 10.14 -18.92 -13.04
N SER A 296 11.37 -18.48 -12.79
CA SER A 296 12.40 -18.33 -13.83
C SER A 296 12.65 -19.65 -14.57
N PHE A 297 12.76 -20.75 -13.82
CA PHE A 297 12.87 -22.11 -14.33
C PHE A 297 11.76 -22.45 -15.34
N LEU A 298 10.49 -22.23 -14.99
CA LEU A 298 9.36 -22.58 -15.86
C LEU A 298 9.40 -21.83 -17.19
N PHE A 299 9.60 -20.51 -17.13
CA PHE A 299 9.61 -19.67 -18.33
C PHE A 299 10.81 -19.96 -19.22
N ILE A 300 12.00 -20.15 -18.63
CA ILE A 300 13.21 -20.50 -19.37
C ILE A 300 13.05 -21.89 -20.00
N LEU A 301 12.55 -22.88 -19.25
CA LEU A 301 12.31 -24.23 -19.77
C LEU A 301 11.29 -24.21 -20.93
N ALA A 302 10.18 -23.48 -20.81
CA ALA A 302 9.20 -23.33 -21.88
C ALA A 302 9.84 -22.71 -23.14
N ARG A 303 10.68 -21.68 -22.97
CA ARG A 303 11.40 -21.09 -24.09
C ARG A 303 12.40 -22.08 -24.70
N MET A 304 13.16 -22.81 -23.90
CA MET A 304 14.09 -23.83 -24.39
C MET A 304 13.38 -24.89 -25.24
N GLN A 305 12.18 -25.31 -24.85
CA GLN A 305 11.37 -26.31 -25.56
C GLN A 305 10.77 -25.81 -26.88
N SER A 306 10.81 -24.50 -27.14
CA SER A 306 10.34 -23.90 -28.41
C SER A 306 11.50 -23.55 -29.36
N ILE A 307 12.74 -23.87 -28.99
CA ILE A 307 13.88 -23.75 -29.90
C ILE A 307 13.85 -24.96 -30.84
N ASP A 308 14.01 -24.69 -32.13
CA ASP A 308 14.03 -25.73 -33.16
C ASP A 308 15.18 -26.72 -32.92
N THR A 309 14.88 -28.01 -33.00
CA THR A 309 15.85 -29.09 -32.85
C THR A 309 16.81 -29.15 -34.04
N GLU A 310 16.38 -28.74 -35.24
CA GLU A 310 17.21 -28.78 -36.46
C GLU A 310 18.52 -28.00 -36.30
N MET A 311 18.49 -26.90 -35.56
CA MET A 311 19.70 -26.12 -35.28
C MET A 311 20.70 -26.86 -34.39
N TYR A 312 20.22 -27.66 -33.42
CA TYR A 312 21.09 -28.45 -32.56
C TYR A 312 21.68 -29.64 -33.31
N GLU A 313 20.91 -30.23 -34.23
CA GLU A 313 21.36 -31.30 -35.13
C GLU A 313 22.39 -30.79 -36.15
N ALA A 314 22.17 -29.61 -36.74
CA ALA A 314 23.16 -28.96 -37.59
C ALA A 314 24.48 -28.70 -36.83
N ALA A 315 24.39 -28.25 -35.57
CA ALA A 315 25.56 -28.07 -34.73
C ALA A 315 26.26 -29.40 -34.36
N ASP A 316 25.52 -30.51 -34.23
CA ASP A 316 26.12 -31.85 -34.10
C ASP A 316 26.92 -32.23 -35.33
N MET A 317 26.39 -31.94 -36.53
CA MET A 317 27.07 -32.22 -37.79
C MET A 317 28.35 -31.39 -37.95
N ASP A 318 28.37 -30.16 -37.44
CA ASP A 318 29.56 -29.29 -37.39
C ASP A 318 30.55 -29.66 -36.28
N GLY A 319 30.27 -30.71 -35.47
CA GLY A 319 31.14 -31.17 -34.39
C GLY A 319 31.14 -30.26 -33.15
N ALA A 320 30.09 -29.45 -32.95
CA ALA A 320 30.00 -28.54 -31.81
C ALA A 320 29.81 -29.30 -30.49
N SER A 321 30.68 -29.02 -29.51
CA SER A 321 30.56 -29.54 -28.15
C SER A 321 29.31 -29.01 -27.43
N PRO A 322 28.80 -29.70 -26.39
CA PRO A 322 27.64 -29.23 -25.63
C PRO A 322 27.78 -27.81 -25.06
N LEU A 323 28.99 -27.44 -24.63
CA LEU A 323 29.28 -26.10 -24.12
C LEU A 323 29.20 -25.05 -25.24
N GLN A 324 29.70 -25.37 -26.44
CA GLN A 324 29.55 -24.49 -27.61
C GLN A 324 28.08 -24.30 -27.97
N LYS A 325 27.28 -25.38 -28.02
CA LYS A 325 25.84 -25.25 -28.28
C LYS A 325 25.14 -24.40 -27.24
N PHE A 326 25.51 -24.53 -25.96
CA PHE A 326 24.96 -23.67 -24.91
C PHE A 326 25.28 -22.19 -25.15
N TRP A 327 26.54 -21.83 -25.39
CA TRP A 327 26.95 -20.42 -25.54
C TRP A 327 26.53 -19.79 -26.88
N TYR A 328 26.52 -20.55 -27.97
CA TYR A 328 26.27 -20.02 -29.31
C TYR A 328 24.83 -20.21 -29.80
N ILE A 329 24.08 -21.16 -29.24
CA ILE A 329 22.70 -21.43 -29.62
C ILE A 329 21.74 -21.13 -28.48
N SER A 330 21.86 -21.86 -27.36
CA SER A 330 20.85 -21.78 -26.30
C SER A 330 20.82 -20.41 -25.63
N LEU A 331 21.95 -19.93 -25.10
CA LEU A 331 22.02 -18.68 -24.34
C LEU A 331 21.56 -17.45 -25.14
N PRO A 332 21.99 -17.24 -26.41
CA PRO A 332 21.51 -16.12 -27.22
C PRO A 332 19.99 -16.16 -27.46
N MET A 333 19.40 -17.36 -27.60
CA MET A 333 17.95 -17.50 -27.78
C MET A 333 17.14 -17.37 -26.49
N LEU A 334 17.79 -17.55 -25.34
CA LEU A 334 17.21 -17.38 -24.03
C LEU A 334 17.36 -15.95 -23.48
N ILE A 335 18.28 -15.14 -24.01
CA ILE A 335 18.55 -13.80 -23.48
C ILE A 335 17.31 -12.90 -23.46
N GLY A 336 16.43 -13.04 -24.46
CA GLY A 336 15.18 -12.28 -24.53
C GLY A 336 14.23 -12.61 -23.36
N ILE A 337 13.98 -13.90 -23.10
CA ILE A 337 13.12 -14.32 -21.98
C ILE A 337 13.79 -14.02 -20.64
N MET A 338 15.11 -14.22 -20.51
CA MET A 338 15.85 -13.91 -19.29
C MET A 338 15.83 -12.41 -18.97
N SER A 339 15.89 -11.55 -19.98
CA SER A 339 15.81 -10.09 -19.82
C SER A 339 14.42 -9.66 -19.35
N ILE A 340 13.36 -10.24 -19.92
CA ILE A 340 11.97 -9.99 -19.49
C ILE A 340 11.78 -10.45 -18.04
N LEU A 341 12.25 -11.66 -17.71
CA LEU A 341 12.19 -12.19 -16.35
C LEU A 341 12.94 -11.31 -15.37
N PHE A 342 14.16 -10.88 -15.73
CA PHE A 342 14.96 -9.97 -14.92
C PHE A 342 14.21 -8.67 -14.67
N LEU A 343 13.66 -8.02 -15.70
CA LEU A 343 12.97 -6.74 -15.57
C LEU A 343 11.73 -6.86 -14.68
N LEU A 344 10.86 -7.84 -14.94
CA LEU A 344 9.64 -8.03 -14.14
C LEU A 344 9.97 -8.36 -12.68
N ARG A 345 10.95 -9.24 -12.47
CA ARG A 345 11.38 -9.61 -11.13
C ARG A 345 12.07 -8.46 -10.42
N PHE A 346 12.86 -7.66 -11.11
CA PHE A 346 13.48 -6.48 -10.53
C PHE A 346 12.41 -5.53 -9.98
N ILE A 347 11.37 -5.22 -10.77
CA ILE A 347 10.26 -4.34 -10.34
C ILE A 347 9.57 -4.88 -9.09
N TRP A 348 9.28 -6.19 -9.06
CA TRP A 348 8.58 -6.81 -7.91
C TRP A 348 9.47 -6.96 -6.68
N THR A 349 10.76 -7.25 -6.87
CA THR A 349 11.71 -7.43 -5.76
C THR A 349 12.11 -6.09 -5.15
N PHE A 350 12.18 -5.03 -5.97
CA PHE A 350 12.48 -3.68 -5.51
C PHE A 350 11.41 -3.13 -4.56
N ASN A 351 10.14 -3.48 -4.80
CA ASN A 351 9.00 -3.09 -3.97
C ASN A 351 8.60 -4.16 -2.94
N LYS A 352 9.48 -5.12 -2.64
CA LYS A 352 9.18 -6.24 -1.75
C LYS A 352 9.22 -5.80 -0.29
N PHE A 353 8.10 -6.01 0.42
CA PHE A 353 7.94 -5.64 1.83
C PHE A 353 7.96 -6.83 2.80
N ASP A 354 7.41 -7.98 2.39
CA ASP A 354 7.24 -9.18 3.24
C ASP A 354 8.54 -9.90 3.62
#